data_AF-A0A6A4NM10-F1
#
_entry.id   AF-A0A6A4NM10-F1
#
_cell.length_a   1.000
_cell.length_b   1.000
_cell.length_c   1.000
_cell.angle_alpha   90.00
_cell.angle_beta   90.00
_cell.angle_gamma   90.00
#
_symmetry.space_group_name_H-M   'P 1'
#
loop_
_entity.id
_entity.type
_entity.pdbx_description
1 polymer ?
#
loop_
_entity_poly.entity_id
_entity_poly.type
_entity_poly.pdbx_seq_one_letter_code
_entity_poly.pdbx_strand_id
1 'polypeptide(L)'
;MYDLFASLQTRVMLLGRLHHRNLVNLVGYSAEKGQHMLVYVYMSKGNLASHLYSNENGTLDWDLRLHIALDVARGLVYLHDGAIPPVIHRDIKSCNILLDESMGARVCSFNHHFSDLSI
;
A
#
# COMPACT_ATOMS: atom_id res chain seq x y z
N MET A 1 -21.28 -4.57 16.06
CA MET A 1 -20.89 -3.19 16.50
C MET A 1 -19.59 -3.20 17.30
N TYR A 2 -19.27 -4.24 18.08
CA TYR A 2 -17.96 -4.40 18.75
C TYR A 2 -16.81 -4.87 17.82
N ASP A 3 -17.12 -5.53 16.70
CA ASP A 3 -16.10 -6.08 15.78
C ASP A 3 -15.29 -5.02 15.02
N LEU A 4 -15.87 -3.83 14.76
CA LEU A 4 -15.19 -2.79 14.00
C LEU A 4 -14.07 -2.12 14.80
N PHE A 5 -14.28 -1.89 16.11
CA PHE A 5 -13.29 -1.28 17.00
C PHE A 5 -12.08 -2.19 17.25
N ALA A 6 -12.32 -3.50 17.43
CA ALA A 6 -11.24 -4.48 17.51
C ALA A 6 -10.44 -4.55 16.20
N SER A 7 -11.10 -4.36 15.05
CA SER A 7 -10.45 -4.44 13.74
C SER A 7 -9.43 -3.32 13.48
N LEU A 8 -9.72 -2.07 13.86
CA LEU A 8 -8.83 -0.96 13.54
C LEU A 8 -7.56 -0.98 14.41
N GLN A 9 -7.71 -1.18 15.71
CA GLN A 9 -6.56 -1.21 16.61
C GLN A 9 -5.62 -2.38 16.25
N THR A 10 -6.18 -3.55 15.93
CA THR A 10 -5.40 -4.69 15.42
C THR A 10 -4.69 -4.36 14.11
N ARG A 11 -5.35 -3.64 13.19
CA ARG A 11 -4.73 -3.19 11.93
C ARG A 11 -3.60 -2.20 12.17
N VAL A 12 -3.79 -1.20 13.04
CA VAL A 12 -2.76 -0.23 13.41
C VAL A 12 -1.55 -0.95 14.02
N MET A 13 -1.78 -1.90 14.93
CA MET A 13 -0.70 -2.70 15.53
C MET A 13 0.03 -3.57 14.49
N LEU A 14 -0.69 -4.15 13.53
CA LEU A 14 -0.08 -4.91 12.45
C LEU A 14 0.76 -4.01 11.55
N LEU A 15 0.15 -2.93 11.03
CA LEU A 15 0.77 -2.00 10.10
C LEU A 15 1.96 -1.26 10.70
N GLY A 16 1.87 -0.90 11.99
CA GLY A 16 2.95 -0.27 12.73
C GLY A 16 4.17 -1.18 12.96
N ARG A 17 4.08 -2.47 12.62
CA ARG A 17 5.21 -3.41 12.67
C ARG A 17 5.80 -3.71 11.30
N LEU A 18 5.11 -3.31 10.23
CA LEU A 18 5.52 -3.55 8.85
C LEU A 18 6.30 -2.33 8.36
N HIS A 19 7.62 -2.50 8.25
CA HIS A 19 8.53 -1.47 7.79
C HIS A 19 9.43 -2.02 6.70
N HIS A 20 9.14 -1.65 5.46
CA HIS A 20 9.94 -2.07 4.31
C HIS A 20 9.88 -1.02 3.20
N ARG A 21 10.97 -0.87 2.44
CA ARG A 21 11.07 0.15 1.38
C ARG A 21 10.04 -0.04 0.26
N ASN A 22 9.64 -1.28 0.00
CA ASN A 22 8.63 -1.64 -1.00
C ASN A 22 7.24 -1.90 -0.40
N LEU A 23 6.99 -1.41 0.81
CA LEU A 23 5.65 -1.30 1.40
C LEU A 23 5.31 0.16 1.65
N VAL A 24 4.03 0.52 1.56
CA VAL A 24 3.56 1.83 1.99
C VAL A 24 3.48 1.85 3.50
N ASN A 25 4.49 2.45 4.13
CA ASN A 25 4.63 2.47 5.58
C ASN A 25 3.61 3.41 6.23
N LEU A 26 2.97 2.94 7.31
CA LEU A 26 2.16 3.76 8.19
C LEU A 26 3.09 4.72 8.96
N VAL A 27 2.81 6.00 8.89
CA VAL A 27 3.51 7.06 9.64
C VAL A 27 2.83 7.32 10.97
N GLY A 28 1.50 7.25 11.01
CA GLY A 28 0.74 7.46 12.23
C GLY A 28 -0.73 7.10 12.09
N TYR A 29 -1.46 7.19 13.19
CA TYR A 29 -2.90 7.02 13.22
C TYR A 29 -3.52 8.08 14.14
N SER A 30 -4.77 8.44 13.86
CA SER A 30 -5.59 9.27 14.75
C SER A 30 -6.93 8.59 14.99
N ALA A 31 -7.38 8.66 16.23
CA ALA A 31 -8.66 8.10 16.69
C ALA A 31 -9.32 9.11 17.63
N GLU A 32 -9.87 10.19 17.07
CA GLU A 32 -10.49 11.28 17.82
C GLU A 32 -11.97 11.44 17.45
N LYS A 33 -12.83 11.66 18.45
CA LYS A 33 -14.25 12.00 18.27
C LYS A 33 -15.02 11.03 17.35
N GLY A 34 -14.66 9.74 17.40
CA GLY A 34 -15.27 8.70 16.56
C GLY A 34 -14.79 8.67 15.10
N GLN A 35 -13.80 9.51 14.74
CA GLN A 35 -13.13 9.49 13.45
C GLN A 35 -11.80 8.75 13.55
N HIS A 36 -11.52 7.94 12.52
CA HIS A 36 -10.34 7.10 12.46
C HIS A 36 -9.56 7.38 11.18
N MET A 37 -8.33 7.84 11.32
CA MET A 37 -7.46 8.20 10.20
C MET A 37 -6.15 7.43 10.28
N LEU A 38 -5.66 6.98 9.12
CA LEU A 38 -4.34 6.39 8.95
C LEU A 38 -3.52 7.31 8.06
N VAL A 39 -2.33 7.66 8.53
CA VAL A 39 -1.42 8.59 7.84
C VAL A 39 -0.30 7.77 7.23
N TYR A 40 -0.11 7.89 5.92
CA TYR A 40 0.91 7.17 5.16
C TYR A 40 1.87 8.15 4.50
N VAL A 41 3.01 7.64 4.07
CA VAL A 41 3.88 8.36 3.13
C VAL A 41 3.13 8.58 1.82
N TYR A 42 3.12 9.83 1.34
CA TYR A 42 2.47 10.19 0.08
C TYR A 42 3.25 9.64 -1.12
N MET A 43 2.53 9.05 -2.08
CA MET A 43 3.09 8.40 -3.25
C MET A 43 2.71 9.22 -4.49
N SER A 44 3.61 10.14 -4.86
CA SER A 44 3.30 11.26 -5.77
C SER A 44 2.96 10.88 -7.19
N LYS A 45 3.32 9.67 -7.65
CA LYS A 45 2.98 9.16 -8.98
C LYS A 45 1.69 8.34 -8.98
N GLY A 46 0.98 8.25 -7.85
CA GLY A 46 -0.30 7.54 -7.77
C GLY A 46 -0.14 6.03 -7.90
N ASN A 47 -1.20 5.36 -8.37
CA ASN A 47 -1.23 3.90 -8.48
C ASN A 47 -0.80 3.41 -9.88
N LEU A 48 -0.27 2.19 -9.94
CA LEU A 48 0.23 1.57 -11.17
C LEU A 48 -0.87 1.38 -12.23
N ALA A 49 -2.14 1.17 -11.85
CA ALA A 49 -3.23 1.01 -12.81
C ALA A 49 -3.40 2.25 -13.70
N SER A 50 -3.24 3.45 -13.13
CA SER A 50 -3.26 4.70 -13.90
C SER A 50 -2.15 4.76 -14.96
N HIS A 51 -0.98 4.17 -14.71
CA HIS A 51 0.12 4.13 -15.69
C HIS A 51 0.00 3.01 -16.72
N LEU A 52 -0.74 1.95 -16.40
CA LEU A 52 -0.96 0.82 -17.30
C LEU A 52 -2.13 1.05 -18.25
N TYR A 53 -3.15 1.80 -17.82
CA TYR A 53 -4.42 1.91 -18.55
C TYR A 53 -4.80 3.34 -18.96
N SER A 54 -4.15 4.38 -18.44
CA SER A 54 -4.36 5.76 -18.91
C SER A 54 -3.36 6.13 -20.01
N ASN A 55 -3.83 6.92 -20.99
CA ASN A 55 -2.98 7.51 -22.02
C ASN A 55 -2.27 8.79 -21.54
N GLU A 56 -2.62 9.31 -20.37
CA GLU A 56 -2.13 10.61 -19.87
C GLU A 56 -0.68 10.55 -19.35
N ASN A 57 -0.26 9.39 -18.83
CA ASN A 57 1.03 9.25 -18.15
C ASN A 57 2.14 8.69 -19.06
N GLY A 58 1.84 8.43 -20.33
CA GLY A 58 2.72 7.70 -21.24
C GLY A 58 2.79 6.21 -20.89
N THR A 59 3.27 5.40 -21.83
CA THR A 59 3.40 3.95 -21.63
C THR A 59 4.68 3.67 -20.84
N LEU A 60 4.59 2.82 -19.81
CA LEU A 60 5.77 2.34 -19.10
C LEU A 60 6.67 1.56 -20.08
N ASP A 61 7.96 1.93 -20.14
CA ASP A 61 8.96 1.15 -20.86
C ASP A 61 9.20 -0.22 -20.19
N TRP A 62 9.92 -1.09 -20.88
CA TRP A 62 10.11 -2.46 -20.41
C TRP A 62 10.97 -2.55 -19.14
N ASP A 63 12.04 -1.75 -19.08
CA ASP A 63 12.96 -1.76 -17.94
C ASP A 63 12.27 -1.28 -16.66
N LEU A 64 11.42 -0.27 -16.77
CA LEU A 64 10.63 0.24 -15.65
C LEU A 64 9.58 -0.78 -15.18
N ARG A 65 8.94 -1.51 -16.10
CA ARG A 65 8.04 -2.61 -15.72
C ARG A 65 8.76 -3.69 -14.92
N LEU A 66 9.96 -4.08 -15.35
CA LEU A 66 10.78 -5.04 -14.63
C LEU A 66 11.19 -4.52 -13.25
N HIS A 67 11.57 -3.24 -13.16
CA HIS A 67 11.89 -2.59 -11.90
C HIS A 67 10.71 -2.62 -10.91
N ILE A 68 9.52 -2.23 -11.38
CA ILE A 68 8.28 -2.23 -10.59
C ILE A 68 7.94 -3.65 -10.13
N ALA A 69 8.03 -4.64 -11.02
CA ALA A 69 7.75 -6.04 -10.68
C ALA A 69 8.71 -6.57 -9.60
N LEU A 70 10.00 -6.24 -9.72
CA LEU A 70 11.01 -6.62 -8.73
C LEU A 70 10.75 -5.98 -7.36
N ASP A 71 10.39 -4.70 -7.34
CA ASP A 71 10.05 -3.98 -6.12
C ASP A 71 8.80 -4.58 -5.44
N VAL A 72 7.75 -4.89 -6.19
CA VAL A 72 6.57 -5.59 -5.67
C VAL A 72 6.95 -6.95 -5.10
N ALA A 73 7.77 -7.74 -5.80
CA ALA A 73 8.22 -9.04 -5.33
C ALA A 73 9.01 -8.92 -4.02
N ARG A 74 9.89 -7.92 -3.88
CA ARG A 74 10.62 -7.65 -2.62
C ARG A 74 9.67 -7.32 -1.48
N GLY A 75 8.65 -6.49 -1.72
CA GLY A 75 7.62 -6.20 -0.73
C GLY A 75 6.87 -7.45 -0.27
N LEU A 76 6.54 -8.34 -1.20
CA LEU A 76 5.87 -9.62 -0.91
C LEU A 76 6.77 -10.60 -0.14
N VAL A 77 8.04 -10.74 -0.51
CA VAL A 77 9.00 -11.56 0.23
C VAL A 77 9.13 -11.07 1.68
N TYR A 78 9.21 -9.75 1.89
CA TYR A 78 9.22 -9.20 3.23
C TYR A 78 7.94 -9.57 4.01
N LEU A 79 6.76 -9.50 3.39
CA LEU A 79 5.51 -9.86 4.07
C LEU A 79 5.45 -11.36 4.43
N HIS A 80 5.91 -12.24 3.54
CA HIS A 80 5.82 -13.68 3.75
C HIS A 80 6.90 -14.21 4.70
N ASP A 81 8.13 -13.74 4.56
CA ASP A 81 9.29 -14.32 5.24
C ASP A 81 9.93 -13.38 6.25
N GLY A 82 9.79 -12.06 6.06
CA GLY A 82 10.39 -11.03 6.92
C GLY A 82 9.50 -10.54 8.06
N ALA A 83 8.18 -10.60 7.90
CA ALA A 83 7.22 -10.19 8.93
C ALA A 83 6.99 -11.32 9.94
N ILE A 84 6.80 -10.95 11.21
CA ILE A 84 6.55 -11.92 12.30
C ILE A 84 5.28 -11.50 13.06
N PRO A 85 4.17 -12.25 12.96
CA PRO A 85 4.00 -13.44 12.11
C PRO A 85 3.98 -13.09 10.61
N PRO A 86 4.23 -14.07 9.72
CA PRO A 86 4.04 -13.93 8.28
C PRO A 86 2.67 -13.34 7.92
N VAL A 87 2.66 -12.44 6.94
CA VAL A 87 1.46 -11.73 6.49
C VAL A 87 1.17 -12.06 5.03
N ILE A 88 -0.02 -12.59 4.76
CA ILE A 88 -0.48 -12.80 3.37
C ILE A 88 -1.28 -11.57 2.94
N HIS A 89 -0.85 -10.89 1.88
CA HIS A 89 -1.48 -9.64 1.40
C HIS A 89 -2.91 -9.84 0.87
N ARG A 90 -3.15 -10.94 0.12
CA ARG A 90 -4.46 -11.37 -0.46
C ARG A 90 -5.08 -10.49 -1.54
N ASP A 91 -4.72 -9.21 -1.65
CA ASP A 91 -5.30 -8.29 -2.63
C ASP A 91 -4.23 -7.63 -3.52
N ILE A 92 -3.37 -8.44 -4.15
CA ILE A 92 -2.34 -7.91 -5.05
C ILE A 92 -2.95 -7.62 -6.42
N LYS A 93 -2.97 -6.35 -6.79
CA LYS A 93 -3.47 -5.82 -8.06
C LYS A 93 -2.87 -4.44 -8.33
N SER A 94 -2.90 -4.00 -9.58
CA SER A 94 -2.25 -2.75 -10.02
C SER A 94 -2.73 -1.49 -9.29
N CYS A 95 -4.00 -1.41 -8.86
CA CYS A 95 -4.47 -0.26 -8.09
C CYS A 95 -3.94 -0.21 -6.64
N ASN A 96 -3.41 -1.33 -6.14
CA ASN A 96 -2.80 -1.44 -4.81
C ASN A 96 -1.26 -1.34 -4.87
N ILE A 97 -0.68 -1.01 -6.02
CA ILE A 97 0.74 -0.71 -6.15
C ILE A 97 0.88 0.79 -6.33
N LEU A 98 1.48 1.48 -5.37
CA LEU A 98 1.71 2.92 -5.44
C LEU A 98 3.16 3.22 -5.86
N LEU A 99 3.33 4.33 -6.57
CA LEU A 99 4.60 4.75 -7.13
C LEU A 99 5.05 6.07 -6.48
N ASP A 100 6.30 6.12 -6.03
CA ASP A 100 6.91 7.35 -5.54
C ASP A 100 7.47 8.20 -6.70
N GLU A 101 8.08 9.33 -6.37
CA GLU A 101 8.61 10.28 -7.35
C GLU A 101 9.64 9.67 -8.31
N SER A 102 10.39 8.67 -7.84
CA SER A 102 11.40 7.94 -8.60
C SER A 102 10.85 6.74 -9.37
N MET A 103 9.52 6.60 -9.45
CA MET A 103 8.83 5.41 -9.97
C MET A 103 9.15 4.12 -9.20
N GLY A 104 9.62 4.25 -7.95
CA GLY A 104 9.80 3.13 -7.04
C GLY A 104 8.47 2.58 -6.58
N ALA A 105 8.29 1.26 -6.66
CA ALA A 105 7.00 0.63 -6.38
C ALA A 105 6.89 0.19 -4.92
N ARG A 106 5.71 0.44 -4.33
CA ARG A 106 5.36 -0.02 -2.99
C ARG A 106 3.99 -0.64 -2.98
N VAL A 107 3.92 -1.81 -2.34
CA VAL A 107 2.66 -2.49 -2.12
C VAL A 107 1.88 -1.75 -1.04
N CYS A 108 0.65 -1.36 -1.37
CA CYS A 108 -0.32 -0.76 -0.48
C CYS A 108 -1.55 -1.68 -0.36
N SER A 109 -2.41 -1.39 0.60
CA SER A 109 -3.69 -2.07 0.87
C SER A 109 -3.63 -3.36 1.68
N PHE A 110 -3.86 -3.20 2.97
CA PHE A 110 -4.44 -4.25 3.82
C PHE A 110 -5.94 -3.97 3.97
N ASN A 111 -6.69 -4.40 2.94
CA ASN A 111 -8.15 -4.50 2.77
C ASN A 111 -8.88 -3.36 2.03
N HIS A 112 -9.68 -3.78 1.04
CA HIS A 112 -10.80 -3.04 0.43
C HIS A 112 -11.73 -2.46 1.51
N HIS A 113 -11.86 -1.15 1.50
CA HIS A 113 -13.09 -0.35 1.61
C HIS A 113 -12.65 1.09 1.93
N PHE A 114 -12.07 1.74 0.94
CA PHE A 114 -12.13 3.20 0.83
C PHE A 114 -12.68 3.48 -0.57
N SER A 115 -13.96 3.13 -0.77
CA SER A 115 -14.79 3.94 -1.65
C SER A 115 -14.82 5.34 -1.02
N ASP A 116 -14.52 6.35 -1.83
CA ASP A 116 -14.50 7.77 -1.50
C ASP A 116 -13.32 8.28 -0.68
N LEU A 117 -12.18 8.44 -1.35
CA LEU A 117 -11.36 9.63 -1.16
C LEU A 117 -10.99 10.17 -2.55
N SER A 118 -11.99 10.81 -3.16
CA SER A 118 -11.75 11.92 -4.07
C SER A 118 -11.07 13.02 -3.23
N ILE A 119 -9.80 13.27 -3.52
CA ILE A 119 -9.29 14.65 -3.49
C ILE A 119 -9.62 15.23 -4.86
#